data_AF-A0A329MVE8-F1
#
_entry.id   AF-A0A329MVE8-F1
#
_cell.length_a   1.000
_cell.length_b   1.000
_cell.length_c   1.000
_cell.angle_alpha   90.00
_cell.angle_beta   90.00
_cell.angle_gamma   90.00
#
_symmetry.space_group_name_H-M   'P 1'
#
loop_
_entity.id
_entity.type
_entity.pdbx_description
1 polymer ?
#
loop_
_entity_poly.entity_id
_entity_poly.type
_entity_poly.pdbx_seq_one_letter_code
_entity_poly.pdbx_strand_id
1 'polypeptide(L)' 'MHTDPYHIFNLKAGFRTSLYRRLSLQVSGGINNAGNSTYASSVLINATGFGNTEPRFYYPGLPRNYYAGVRLRYML' A
#
# COMPACT_ATOMS: atom_id res chain seq x y z
N MET A 1 -24.54 -7.36 4.55
CA MET A 1 -23.25 -6.73 4.91
C MET A 1 -23.18 -5.37 4.29
N HIS A 2 -23.09 -4.34 5.13
CA HIS A 2 -22.90 -2.98 4.69
C HIS A 2 -21.41 -2.67 4.84
N THR A 3 -20.76 -2.26 3.76
CA THR A 3 -19.40 -1.75 3.80
C THR A 3 -19.51 -0.25 3.58
N ASP A 4 -19.12 0.52 4.58
CA ASP A 4 -19.12 1.98 4.44
C ASP A 4 -18.13 2.39 3.35
N PRO A 5 -18.51 3.37 2.50
CA PRO A 5 -17.58 3.93 1.54
C PRO A 5 -16.39 4.54 2.28
N TYR A 6 -15.18 4.14 1.89
CA TYR A 6 -13.95 4.63 2.49
C TYR A 6 -13.06 5.28 1.44
N HIS A 7 -12.22 6.21 1.89
CA HIS A 7 -11.19 6.84 1.07
C HIS A 7 -9.81 6.54 1.66
N ILE A 8 -8.86 6.19 0.79
CA ILE A 8 -7.47 5.95 1.16
C ILE A 8 -6.62 6.97 0.41
N PHE A 9 -5.79 7.69 1.14
CA PHE A 9 -4.82 8.63 0.57
C PHE A 9 -3.42 8.04 0.68
N ASN A 10 -2.70 8.01 -0.44
CA ASN A 10 -1.30 7.58 -0.48
C ASN A 10 -0.43 8.75 -0.92
N LEU A 11 0.68 8.95 -0.22
CA LEU A 11 1.64 10.01 -0.50
C LEU A 11 2.96 9.39 -0.93
N LYS A 12 3.58 9.94 -1.97
CA LYS A 12 4.90 9.52 -2.44
C LYS A 12 5.71 10.74 -2.84
N ALA A 13 6.94 10.80 -2.37
CA ALA A 13 7.94 11.77 -2.79
C ALA A 13 9.19 11.05 -3.30
N GLY A 14 9.94 11.70 -4.18
CA GLY A 14 11.21 11.16 -4.64
C GLY A 14 12.09 12.21 -5.26
N PHE A 15 13.39 12.00 -5.12
CA PHE A 15 14.45 12.82 -5.69
C PHE A 15 15.28 11.97 -6.65
N ARG A 16 15.64 12.54 -7.79
CA ARG A 16 16.51 11.90 -8.76
C ARG A 16 17.65 12.85 -9.12
N THR A 17 18.87 12.35 -9.07
CA THR A 17 20.06 13.08 -9.47
C THR A 17 20.93 12.23 -10.39
N SER A 18 21.69 12.89 -11.26
CA SER A 18 22.71 12.25 -12.09
C SER A 18 24.05 12.43 -11.39
N LEU A 19 24.67 11.34 -10.95
CA LEU A 19 25.98 11.36 -10.29
C LEU A 19 27.10 11.55 -11.33
N TYR A 20 26.97 10.88 -12.48
CA TYR A 20 27.88 10.99 -13.63
C TYR A 20 27.08 10.89 -14.93
N ARG A 21 27.70 11.18 -16.09
CA ARG A 21 27.02 11.11 -17.41
C ARG A 21 26.30 9.78 -17.68
N ARG A 22 26.78 8.69 -17.07
CA ARG A 22 26.24 7.33 -17.23
C ARG A 22 25.61 6.75 -15.96
N LEU A 23 25.60 7.50 -14.85
CA LEU A 23 25.12 7.01 -13.55
C LEU A 23 24.08 7.96 -12.96
N SER A 24 22.88 7.45 -12.68
CA SER A 24 21.83 8.20 -11.97
C SER A 24 21.37 7.48 -10.72
N LEU A 25 21.12 8.26 -9.67
CA LEU A 25 20.61 7.82 -8.38
C LEU A 25 19.19 8.39 -8.20
N GLN A 26 18.28 7.55 -7.75
CA GLN A 26 16.95 7.95 -7.35
C GLN A 26 16.68 7.45 -5.93
N VAL A 27 16.21 8.34 -5.08
CA VAL A 27 15.73 8.03 -3.74
C VAL A 27 14.25 8.39 -3.69
N SER A 28 13.43 7.53 -3.11
CA SER A 28 12.00 7.75 -2.98
C SER A 28 11.50 7.25 -1.64
N GLY A 29 10.42 7.86 -1.16
CA GLY A 29 9.72 7.45 0.04
C GLY A 29 8.23 7.72 -0.09
N GLY A 30 7.43 7.04 0.69
CA GLY A 30 6.00 7.25 0.70
C GLY A 30 5.31 6.72 1.95
N ILE A 31 4.07 7.15 2.08
CA ILE A 31 3.14 6.79 3.15
C ILE A 31 1.89 6.26 2.46
N ASN A 32 1.59 4.99 2.64
CA ASN A 32 0.30 4.45 2.26
C ASN A 32 -0.68 4.65 3.41
N ASN A 33 -1.94 4.90 3.07
CA ASN A 33 -3.00 5.20 4.03
C ASN A 33 -2.61 6.34 4.99
N ALA A 34 -2.22 7.49 4.42
CA ALA A 34 -1.76 8.67 5.16
C ALA A 34 -2.83 9.21 6.13
N GLY A 35 -4.12 9.11 5.75
CA GLY A 35 -5.26 9.44 6.61
C GLY A 35 -5.56 8.40 7.71
N ASN A 36 -4.84 7.28 7.73
CA ASN A 36 -5.05 6.17 8.66
C ASN A 36 -6.50 5.65 8.70
N SER A 37 -7.14 5.61 7.53
CA SER A 37 -8.49 5.08 7.35
C SER A 37 -8.52 3.59 7.64
N THR A 38 -9.45 3.14 8.47
CA THR A 38 -9.75 1.71 8.62
C THR A 38 -10.68 1.31 7.48
N TYR A 39 -10.28 0.30 6.69
CA TYR A 39 -11.07 -0.15 5.55
C TYR A 39 -11.01 -1.66 5.41
N ALA A 40 -11.97 -2.26 4.70
CA ALA A 40 -11.91 -3.66 4.29
C ALA A 40 -11.15 -3.77 2.97
N SER A 41 -9.99 -4.45 2.98
CA SER A 41 -9.23 -4.75 1.76
C SER A 41 -9.97 -5.70 0.83
N SER A 42 -10.72 -6.62 1.41
CA SER A 42 -11.53 -7.61 0.69
C SER A 42 -12.76 -7.94 1.52
N VAL A 43 -13.93 -7.99 0.87
CA VAL A 43 -15.18 -8.46 1.47
C VAL A 43 -15.50 -9.81 0.86
N LEU A 44 -15.62 -10.84 1.69
CA LEU A 44 -16.01 -12.19 1.26
C LEU A 44 -17.53 -12.29 1.29
N ILE A 45 -18.14 -12.02 0.15
CA ILE A 45 -19.60 -12.03 -0.03
C ILE A 45 -20.16 -13.47 0.10
N ASN A 46 -19.32 -14.48 -0.17
CA ASN A 46 -19.64 -15.90 -0.10
C ASN A 46 -18.81 -16.62 0.98
N ALA A 47 -18.69 -16.05 2.18
CA ALA A 47 -18.01 -16.75 3.28
C ALA A 47 -18.88 -17.94 3.73
N THR A 48 -18.54 -19.14 3.28
CA THR A 48 -19.14 -20.38 3.79
C THR A 48 -18.47 -20.73 5.12
N GLY A 49 -19.26 -20.81 6.19
CA GLY A 49 -18.77 -21.30 7.48
C GLY A 49 -18.35 -22.76 7.33
N PHE A 50 -17.10 -23.08 7.68
CA PHE A 50 -16.63 -24.46 7.72
C PHE A 50 -16.49 -24.89 9.19
N GLY A 51 -17.29 -25.88 9.61
CA GLY A 51 -17.45 -26.24 11.02
C GLY A 51 -18.21 -25.17 11.83
N ASN A 52 -18.35 -25.38 13.15
CA ASN A 52 -19.07 -24.49 14.08
C ASN A 52 -18.47 -23.06 14.25
N THR A 53 -17.79 -22.53 13.24
CA THR A 53 -17.13 -21.22 13.28
C THR A 53 -17.86 -20.24 12.37
N GLU A 54 -18.25 -19.10 12.93
CA GLU A 54 -18.94 -18.05 12.20
C GLU A 54 -18.06 -17.52 11.05
N PRO A 55 -18.62 -17.27 9.85
CA PRO A 55 -17.80 -16.96 8.67
C PRO A 55 -17.05 -15.64 8.87
N ARG A 56 -15.79 -15.59 8.40
CA ARG A 56 -15.02 -14.33 8.38
C ARG A 56 -15.33 -13.60 7.08
N PHE A 57 -16.05 -12.50 7.19
CA PHE A 57 -16.61 -11.84 6.02
C PHE A 57 -15.79 -10.68 5.46
N TYR A 58 -14.72 -10.25 6.15
CA TYR A 58 -13.84 -9.21 5.62
C TYR A 58 -12.40 -9.38 6.10
N TYR A 59 -11.47 -8.94 5.26
CA TYR A 59 -10.07 -8.75 5.61
C TYR A 59 -9.78 -7.26 5.78
N PRO A 60 -9.32 -6.81 6.96
CA PRO A 60 -8.94 -5.42 7.15
C PRO A 60 -7.78 -5.06 6.22
N GLY A 61 -7.85 -3.88 5.64
CA GLY A 61 -6.77 -3.23 4.91
C GLY A 61 -5.58 -2.95 5.81
N LEU A 62 -4.41 -2.78 5.18
CA LEU A 62 -3.21 -2.43 5.91
C LEU A 62 -3.40 -1.05 6.56
N PRO A 63 -3.00 -0.89 7.83
CA PRO A 63 -2.96 0.40 8.47
C PRO A 63 -1.93 1.31 7.79
N ARG A 64 -1.82 2.56 8.25
CA ARG A 64 -0.81 3.49 7.76
C ARG A 64 0.57 2.84 7.77
N ASN A 65 1.21 2.79 6.60
CA ASN A 65 2.53 2.19 6.45
C ASN A 65 3.46 3.08 5.63
N TYR A 66 4.76 2.96 5.91
CA TYR A 66 5.81 3.79 5.34
C TYR A 66 6.72 2.90 4.52
N TYR A 67 7.19 3.42 3.38
CA TYR A 67 8.18 2.73 2.57
C TYR A 67 9.22 3.72 2.06
N ALA A 68 10.42 3.21 1.81
CA ALA A 68 11.50 3.94 1.17
C ALA A 68 12.15 3.04 0.11
N GLY A 69 12.76 3.64 -0.90
CA GLY A 69 13.41 2.91 -1.98
C GLY A 69 14.53 3.72 -2.61
N VAL A 70 15.64 3.03 -2.88
CA VAL A 70 16.80 3.57 -3.57
C VAL A 70 16.97 2.82 -4.88
N ARG A 71 17.25 3.55 -5.97
CA ARG A 71 17.47 2.99 -7.30
C ARG A 71 18.71 3.60 -7.91
N LEU A 72 19.64 2.73 -8.32
CA LEU A 72 20.82 3.09 -9.10
C LEU A 72 20.61 2.65 -10.55
N ARG A 73 20.90 3.53 -11.51
CA ARG A 73 20.83 3.21 -12.94
C ARG A 73 22.15 3.59 -13.61
N TYR A 74 22.78 2.59 -14.22
CA TYR A 74 23.97 2.74 -15.06
C TYR A 74 23.59 2.55 -16.54
N MET A 75 24.09 3.41 -17.42
CA MET A 75 23.91 3.31 -18.87
C MET A 75 25.24 2.89 -19.50
N LEU A 76 25.25 1.73 -20.16
CA LEU A 76 26.45 1.16 -20.79
C LEU A 76 26.85 1.97 -22.03
#